data_AF-A0A7C0XS19-F1
#
_entry.id   AF-A0A7C0XS19-F1
#
_cell.length_a   1.000
_cell.length_b   1.000
_cell.length_c   1.000
_cell.angle_alpha   90.00
_cell.angle_beta   90.00
_cell.angle_gamma   90.00
#
_symmetry.space_group_name_H-M   'P 1'
#
loop_
_entity.id
_entity.type
_entity.pdbx_description
1 polymer ?
#
loop_
_entity_poly.entity_id
_entity_poly.type
_entity_poly.pdbx_seq_one_letter_code
_entity_poly.pdbx_strand_id
1 'polypeptide(L)'
;MKMKDKGNILDLEAEVIYNGLCCYCGTCGAFCKEYISFEQERPVTRKKCYEIHGACYDFCPRTFFAPFEVERAVFGAVRRDNLLGYYATEEDIFTARATDETVRARGQDGGVVSALLGFLLERGELDAAVVSKKSEEG
;
A
#
# COMPACT_ATOMS: atom_id res chain seq x y z
N MET A 1 7.11 25.34 -4.80
CA MET A 1 6.17 24.58 -5.64
C MET A 1 4.90 24.40 -4.83
N LYS A 2 3.73 24.85 -5.30
CA LYS A 2 2.47 24.57 -4.61
C LYS A 2 2.12 23.12 -4.93
N MET A 3 2.14 22.24 -3.93
CA MET A 3 1.69 20.86 -4.11
C MET A 3 0.17 20.82 -4.22
N LYS A 4 -0.35 19.98 -5.10
CA LYS A 4 -1.76 19.86 -5.38
C LYS A 4 -2.33 18.77 -4.47
N ASP A 5 -3.10 19.17 -3.46
CA ASP A 5 -3.66 18.23 -2.48
C ASP A 5 -4.82 17.38 -3.05
N LYS A 6 -5.37 17.77 -4.20
CA LYS A 6 -6.43 17.03 -4.91
C LYS A 6 -6.29 17.16 -6.41
N GLY A 7 -6.46 16.06 -7.14
CA GLY A 7 -6.36 16.03 -8.60
C GLY A 7 -7.44 15.17 -9.24
N ASN A 8 -7.40 15.08 -10.56
CA ASN A 8 -8.29 14.25 -11.36
C ASN A 8 -7.51 13.28 -12.23
N ILE A 9 -8.21 12.57 -13.10
CA ILE A 9 -7.60 11.56 -13.97
C ILE A 9 -6.54 12.15 -14.93
N LEU A 10 -6.73 13.38 -15.41
CA LEU A 10 -5.77 14.03 -16.30
C LEU A 10 -4.48 14.37 -15.55
N ASP A 11 -4.60 14.79 -14.28
CA ASP A 11 -3.43 14.99 -13.42
C ASP A 11 -2.72 13.66 -13.16
N LEU A 12 -3.46 12.56 -12.93
CA LEU A 12 -2.87 11.23 -12.70
C LEU A 12 -2.11 10.75 -13.94
N GLU A 13 -2.72 10.95 -15.11
CA GLU A 13 -2.11 10.63 -16.40
C GLU A 13 -0.82 11.43 -16.60
N ALA A 14 -0.88 12.75 -16.45
CA ALA A 14 0.24 13.64 -16.69
C ALA A 14 1.39 13.47 -15.69
N GLU A 15 1.09 13.28 -14.41
CA GLU A 15 2.10 13.29 -13.34
C GLU A 15 2.66 11.89 -13.05
N VAL A 16 1.84 10.84 -13.16
CA VAL A 16 2.26 9.47 -12.78
C VAL A 16 2.41 8.57 -13.98
N ILE A 17 1.36 8.46 -14.81
CA ILE A 17 1.28 7.42 -15.82
C ILE A 17 2.22 7.72 -17.00
N TYR A 18 2.17 8.93 -17.56
CA TYR A 18 3.02 9.35 -18.68
C TYR A 18 4.50 9.47 -18.29
N ASN A 19 4.80 9.69 -17.02
CA ASN A 19 6.18 9.71 -16.50
C ASN A 19 6.71 8.32 -16.09
N GLY A 20 5.95 7.25 -16.30
CA GLY A 20 6.39 5.89 -15.97
C GLY A 20 6.54 5.63 -14.46
N LEU A 21 5.89 6.42 -13.61
CA LEU A 21 5.99 6.30 -12.14
C LEU A 21 4.98 5.30 -11.56
N CYS A 22 4.03 4.82 -12.35
CA CYS A 22 3.00 3.88 -11.94
C CYS A 22 3.63 2.54 -11.51
N CYS A 23 3.24 2.05 -10.33
CA CYS A 23 3.70 0.77 -9.78
C CYS A 23 2.65 -0.36 -9.88
N TYR A 24 1.63 -0.19 -10.72
CA TYR A 24 0.54 -1.15 -10.93
C TYR A 24 -0.16 -1.64 -9.64
N CYS A 25 -0.37 -0.75 -8.66
CA CYS A 25 -1.04 -1.11 -7.40
C CYS A 25 -2.55 -1.40 -7.53
N GLY A 26 -3.19 -1.08 -8.66
CA GLY A 26 -4.60 -1.35 -8.91
C GLY A 26 -5.62 -0.37 -8.29
N THR A 27 -5.20 0.50 -7.36
CA THR A 27 -6.10 1.40 -6.62
C THR A 27 -7.01 2.25 -7.51
N CYS A 28 -6.48 2.83 -8.58
CA CYS A 28 -7.27 3.67 -9.48
C CYS A 28 -8.39 2.91 -10.20
N GLY A 29 -8.15 1.68 -10.64
CA GLY A 29 -9.19 0.84 -11.25
C GLY A 29 -10.21 0.32 -10.24
N ALA A 30 -9.83 0.13 -8.97
CA ALA A 30 -10.76 -0.25 -7.91
C ALA A 30 -11.81 0.85 -7.65
N PHE A 31 -11.40 2.12 -7.63
CA PHE A 31 -12.31 3.26 -7.42
C PHE A 31 -13.04 3.69 -8.70
N CYS A 32 -12.38 3.65 -9.85
CA CYS A 32 -12.89 4.21 -11.11
C CYS A 32 -13.18 3.12 -12.16
N LYS A 33 -13.84 2.03 -11.77
CA LYS A 33 -14.09 0.82 -12.60
C LYS A 33 -14.67 1.11 -13.99
N GLU A 34 -15.54 2.11 -14.11
CA GLU A 34 -16.18 2.49 -15.37
C GLU A 34 -15.27 3.26 -16.34
N TYR A 35 -14.18 3.84 -15.83
CA TYR A 35 -13.31 4.76 -16.55
C TYR A 35 -11.92 4.18 -16.79
N ILE A 36 -11.39 3.41 -15.84
CA ILE A 36 -10.02 2.90 -15.85
C ILE A 36 -10.04 1.39 -15.90
N SER A 37 -9.33 0.83 -16.88
CA SER A 37 -8.92 -0.58 -16.89
C SER A 37 -7.40 -0.66 -17.01
N PHE A 38 -6.86 -1.87 -17.11
CA PHE A 38 -5.43 -2.08 -17.22
C PHE A 38 -5.06 -2.85 -18.50
N GLU A 39 -3.99 -2.41 -19.15
CA GLU A 39 -3.36 -3.09 -20.27
C GLU A 39 -1.86 -3.10 -20.01
N GLN A 40 -1.21 -4.27 -20.12
CA GLN A 40 0.24 -4.40 -19.90
C GLN A 40 0.68 -3.73 -18.59
N GLU A 41 -0.03 -4.02 -17.49
CA GLU A 41 0.25 -3.49 -16.14
C GLU A 41 0.15 -1.96 -16.01
N ARG A 42 -0.44 -1.29 -17.01
CA ARG A 42 -0.61 0.15 -17.05
C ARG A 42 -2.08 0.52 -17.06
N PRO A 43 -2.51 1.50 -16.24
CA PRO A 43 -3.88 2.00 -16.29
C PRO A 43 -4.13 2.71 -17.63
N VAL A 44 -5.28 2.42 -18.23
CA VAL A 44 -5.76 3.04 -19.47
C VAL A 44 -7.18 3.57 -19.27
N THR A 45 -7.38 4.82 -19.66
CA THR A 45 -8.68 5.49 -19.61
C THR A 45 -9.54 5.08 -20.80
N ARG A 46 -10.69 4.45 -20.55
CA ARG A 46 -11.63 3.93 -21.56
C ARG A 46 -12.69 4.94 -21.97
N LYS A 47 -13.10 5.78 -21.03
CA LYS A 47 -14.15 6.79 -21.20
C LYS A 47 -13.68 8.09 -20.60
N LYS A 48 -14.13 9.20 -21.17
CA LYS A 48 -13.85 10.52 -20.60
C LYS A 48 -14.55 10.65 -19.25
N CYS A 49 -13.75 10.90 -18.21
CA CYS A 49 -14.23 11.25 -16.88
C CYS A 49 -14.21 12.79 -16.75
N TYR A 50 -15.27 13.36 -16.19
CA TYR A 50 -15.40 14.81 -15.98
C TYR A 50 -15.30 15.21 -14.50
N GLU A 51 -14.96 14.25 -13.63
CA GLU A 51 -14.77 14.53 -12.21
C GLU A 51 -13.57 15.47 -12.01
N ILE A 52 -13.83 16.53 -11.24
CA ILE A 52 -12.81 17.55 -10.93
C ILE A 52 -11.85 17.05 -9.84
N HIS A 53 -12.33 16.15 -8.98
CA HIS A 53 -11.56 15.46 -7.95
C HIS A 53 -11.79 13.95 -8.08
N GLY A 54 -10.73 13.22 -8.44
CA GLY A 54 -10.78 11.80 -8.69
C GLY A 54 -10.04 11.03 -7.61
N ALA A 55 -10.73 10.08 -6.97
CA ALA A 55 -10.11 9.12 -6.05
C ALA A 55 -8.94 8.36 -6.69
N CYS A 56 -8.91 8.22 -8.02
CA CYS A 56 -7.78 7.67 -8.75
C CYS A 56 -6.47 8.47 -8.57
N TYR A 57 -6.53 9.79 -8.45
CA TYR A 57 -5.37 10.65 -8.18
C TYR A 57 -5.10 10.76 -6.69
N ASP A 58 -6.13 11.06 -5.90
CA ASP A 58 -5.99 11.38 -4.47
C ASP A 58 -5.48 10.19 -3.64
N PHE A 59 -5.77 8.95 -4.07
CA PHE A 59 -5.29 7.72 -3.42
C PHE A 59 -4.17 7.01 -4.20
N CYS A 60 -3.60 7.66 -5.21
CA CYS A 60 -2.45 7.10 -5.89
C CYS A 60 -1.23 7.18 -4.97
N PRO A 61 -0.53 6.08 -4.67
CA PRO A 61 0.66 6.11 -3.80
C PRO A 61 1.87 6.80 -4.46
N ARG A 62 1.72 7.29 -5.70
CA ARG A 62 2.76 7.95 -6.49
C ARG A 62 2.48 9.43 -6.73
N THR A 63 1.38 9.97 -6.18
CA THR A 63 1.09 11.41 -6.13
C THR A 63 1.54 11.97 -4.77
N PHE A 64 1.09 13.16 -4.39
CA PHE A 64 1.46 13.76 -3.12
C PHE A 64 1.04 12.88 -1.93
N PHE A 65 1.95 12.74 -0.97
CA PHE A 65 1.71 12.09 0.31
C PHE A 65 2.24 12.98 1.43
N ALA A 66 1.44 13.19 2.48
CA ALA A 66 1.79 13.98 3.64
C ALA A 66 2.24 13.07 4.81
N PRO A 67 3.48 12.57 4.83
CA PRO A 67 3.92 11.54 5.79
C PRO A 67 3.74 11.97 7.24
N PHE A 68 4.09 13.22 7.57
CA PHE A 68 4.03 13.71 8.95
C PHE A 68 2.61 13.91 9.46
N GLU A 69 1.65 14.19 8.57
CA GLU A 69 0.23 14.29 8.94
C GLU A 69 -0.35 12.91 9.23
N VAL A 70 -0.05 11.94 8.36
CA VAL A 70 -0.45 10.53 8.54
C VAL A 70 0.16 9.95 9.81
N GLU A 71 1.44 10.18 10.07
CA GLU A 71 2.08 9.70 11.29
C GLU A 71 1.45 10.29 12.54
N ARG A 72 1.19 11.60 12.55
CA ARG A 72 0.51 12.23 13.69
C ARG A 72 -0.88 11.65 13.89
N ALA A 73 -1.61 11.38 12.81
CA ALA A 73 -2.96 10.81 12.89
C ALA A 73 -2.96 9.35 13.38
N VAL A 74 -2.00 8.53 12.92
CA VAL A 74 -1.96 7.09 13.21
C VAL A 74 -1.23 6.79 14.52
N PHE A 75 -0.11 7.47 14.78
CA PHE A 75 0.79 7.19 15.90
C PHE A 75 0.77 8.27 16.99
N GLY A 76 0.09 9.39 16.78
CA GLY A 76 0.08 10.53 17.72
C GLY A 76 1.38 11.34 17.76
N ALA A 77 2.38 10.95 16.97
CA ALA A 77 3.71 11.56 16.92
C ALA A 77 4.27 11.50 15.49
N VAL A 78 5.37 12.21 15.26
CA VAL A 78 6.07 12.23 13.97
C VAL A 78 7.41 11.49 14.14
N ARG A 79 7.87 10.81 13.08
CA ARG A 79 9.15 10.11 13.06
C ARG A 79 10.31 10.97 13.55
N ARG A 80 11.25 10.35 14.26
CA ARG A 80 12.55 10.96 14.61
C ARG A 80 13.62 10.66 13.57
N ASP A 81 13.51 9.50 12.93
CA ASP A 81 14.40 9.05 11.87
C ASP A 81 13.69 9.15 10.51
N ASN A 82 14.24 9.93 9.58
CA ASN A 82 13.66 10.10 8.26
C ASN A 82 13.92 8.93 7.29
N LEU A 83 14.96 8.13 7.55
CA LEU A 83 15.33 6.97 6.75
C LEU A 83 14.48 5.75 7.13
N LEU A 84 14.32 5.47 8.42
CA LEU A 84 13.56 4.32 8.92
C LEU A 84 12.06 4.60 9.05
N GLY A 85 11.67 5.88 9.20
CA GLY A 85 10.28 6.25 9.47
C GLY A 85 9.95 6.22 10.97
N TYR A 86 8.66 6.07 11.28
CA TYR A 86 8.20 6.03 12.66
C TYR A 86 8.44 4.65 13.30
N TYR A 87 9.11 4.65 14.45
CA TYR A 87 9.15 3.57 15.44
C TYR A 87 9.00 4.22 16.83
N ALA A 88 8.41 3.52 17.80
CA ALA A 88 8.08 4.15 19.08
C ALA A 88 9.32 4.34 19.96
N THR A 89 10.20 3.34 20.02
CA THR A 89 11.46 3.33 20.78
C THR A 89 12.55 2.57 20.02
N GLU A 90 13.83 2.88 20.27
CA GLU A 90 14.96 2.19 19.61
C GLU A 90 14.96 0.69 19.94
N GLU A 91 14.41 0.35 21.10
CA GLU A 91 14.23 -1.00 21.58
C GLU A 91 13.15 -1.77 20.80
N ASP A 92 12.35 -1.15 19.93
CA ASP A 92 11.29 -1.79 19.13
C ASP A 92 11.80 -2.40 17.80
N ILE A 93 13.09 -2.26 17.49
CA ILE A 93 13.67 -2.79 16.25
C ILE A 93 14.30 -4.16 16.52
N PHE A 94 13.69 -5.21 15.98
CA PHE A 94 14.10 -6.59 16.21
C PHE A 94 14.40 -7.35 14.92
N THR A 95 15.29 -8.34 15.01
CA THR A 95 15.39 -9.42 14.04
C THR A 95 14.72 -10.68 14.61
N ALA A 96 13.83 -11.31 13.86
CA ALA A 96 13.07 -12.45 14.32
C ALA A 96 12.90 -13.53 13.24
N ARG A 97 12.54 -14.74 13.66
CA ARG A 97 12.13 -15.86 12.81
C ARG A 97 11.14 -16.74 13.56
N ALA A 98 10.28 -17.44 12.85
CA ALA A 98 9.34 -18.40 13.44
C ALA A 98 10.08 -19.54 14.16
N THR A 99 9.59 -19.88 15.35
CA THR A 99 10.06 -21.04 16.12
C THR A 99 9.53 -22.34 15.54
N ASP A 100 8.27 -22.34 15.08
CA ASP A 100 7.68 -23.45 14.34
C ASP A 100 8.44 -23.71 13.04
N GLU A 101 8.91 -24.94 12.86
CA GLU A 101 9.77 -25.30 11.73
C GLU A 101 9.02 -25.35 10.41
N THR A 102 7.74 -25.71 10.43
CA THR A 102 6.89 -25.77 9.24
C THR A 102 6.60 -24.36 8.73
N VAL A 103 6.22 -23.45 9.62
CA VAL A 103 6.01 -22.04 9.29
C VAL A 103 7.30 -21.41 8.81
N ARG A 104 8.42 -21.66 9.49
CA ARG A 104 9.73 -21.13 9.09
C ARG A 104 10.17 -21.63 7.71
N ALA A 105 9.95 -22.91 7.40
CA ALA A 105 10.38 -23.50 6.14
C ALA A 105 9.53 -23.05 4.94
N ARG A 106 8.25 -22.71 5.17
CA ARG A 106 7.30 -22.33 4.11
C ARG A 106 7.05 -20.82 4.02
N GLY A 107 7.35 -20.08 5.08
CA GLY A 107 7.14 -18.65 5.17
C GLY A 107 8.27 -17.85 4.55
N GLN A 108 7.92 -16.70 3.97
CA GLN A 108 8.89 -15.71 3.51
C GLN A 108 9.64 -15.09 4.70
N ASP A 109 10.94 -14.78 4.52
CA ASP A 109 11.75 -14.03 5.48
C ASP A 109 11.69 -14.57 6.91
N GLY A 110 11.77 -15.90 7.04
CA GLY A 110 11.74 -16.60 8.33
C GLY A 110 10.34 -16.83 8.91
N GLY A 111 9.28 -16.47 8.19
CA GLY A 111 7.89 -16.81 8.53
C GLY A 111 7.28 -15.99 9.68
N VAL A 112 7.87 -14.84 10.03
CA VAL A 112 7.44 -14.02 11.18
C VAL A 112 5.98 -13.57 11.05
N VAL A 113 5.60 -13.02 9.89
CA VAL A 113 4.22 -12.52 9.65
C VAL A 113 3.22 -13.67 9.76
N SER A 114 3.51 -14.82 9.14
CA SER A 114 2.65 -16.01 9.21
C SER A 114 2.48 -16.52 10.64
N ALA A 115 3.56 -16.55 11.43
CA ALA A 115 3.50 -16.99 12.82
C ALA A 115 2.65 -16.04 13.69
N LEU A 116 2.79 -14.72 13.53
CA LEU A 116 1.99 -13.74 14.26
C LEU A 116 0.50 -13.84 13.91
N LEU A 117 0.16 -13.95 12.62
CA LEU A 117 -1.24 -14.10 12.19
C LEU A 117 -1.84 -15.40 12.72
N GLY A 118 -1.12 -16.52 12.64
CA GLY A 118 -1.57 -17.81 13.17
C GLY A 118 -1.84 -17.74 14.68
N PHE A 119 -0.88 -17.18 15.44
CA PHE A 119 -1.02 -17.00 16.88
C PHE A 119 -2.25 -16.17 17.27
N LEU A 120 -2.50 -15.04 16.58
CA LEU A 120 -3.66 -14.19 16.86
C LEU A 120 -4.98 -14.85 16.51
N LEU A 121 -5.04 -15.60 15.40
CA LEU A 121 -6.22 -16.36 14.98
C LEU A 121 -6.54 -17.51 15.94
N GLU A 122 -5.54 -18.30 16.34
CA GLU A 122 -5.70 -19.41 17.29
C GLU A 122 -6.21 -18.94 18.66
N ARG A 123 -5.83 -17.73 19.07
CA ARG A 123 -6.28 -17.10 20.30
C ARG A 123 -7.64 -16.42 20.19
N GLY A 124 -8.19 -16.27 18.98
CA GLY A 124 -9.43 -15.53 18.73
C GLY A 124 -9.29 -14.02 18.94
N GLU A 125 -8.07 -13.47 18.85
CA GLU A 125 -7.84 -12.01 18.89
C GLU A 125 -8.22 -11.35 17.54
N LEU A 126 -8.28 -12.16 16.48
CA LEU A 126 -8.73 -11.79 15.15
C LEU A 126 -9.71 -12.85 14.61
N ASP A 127 -10.74 -12.42 13.89
CA ASP A 127 -11.68 -13.33 13.20
C ASP A 127 -11.14 -13.79 11.84
N ALA A 128 -10.34 -12.96 11.17
CA ALA A 128 -9.82 -13.20 9.84
C ALA A 128 -8.57 -12.34 9.54
N ALA A 129 -7.80 -12.74 8.53
CA ALA A 129 -6.68 -11.97 8.00
C ALA A 129 -6.77 -11.85 6.47
N VAL A 130 -6.48 -10.67 5.94
CA VAL A 130 -6.34 -10.44 4.49
C VAL A 130 -4.90 -10.76 4.09
N VAL A 131 -4.71 -11.78 3.25
CA VAL A 131 -3.40 -12.29 2.84
C VAL A 131 -3.32 -12.47 1.32
N SER A 132 -2.11 -12.56 0.78
CA SER A 132 -1.86 -12.94 -0.61
C SER A 132 -1.57 -14.43 -0.73
N LYS A 133 -2.08 -15.06 -1.80
CA LYS A 133 -1.74 -16.44 -2.21
C LYS A 133 -0.88 -16.36 -3.46
N LYS A 134 0.04 -17.32 -3.64
CA LYS A 134 0.71 -17.54 -4.93
C LYS A 134 -0.34 -17.83 -6.02
N SER A 135 -0.24 -17.18 -7.17
CA SER A 135 -1.04 -17.52 -8.34
C SER A 135 -0.72 -18.94 -8.82
N GLU A 136 -1.68 -19.60 -9.46
CA GLU A 136 -1.49 -20.95 -10.00
C GLU A 136 -0.71 -20.93 -11.33
N GLU A 137 -0.61 -19.77 -11.98
CA GLU A 137 0.14 -19.52 -13.21
C GLU A 137 1.62 -19.16 -12.94
N GLY A 138 2.27 -19.94 -12.06
CA GLY A 138 3.68 -19.76 -11.68
C GLY A 138 4.60 -20.78 -12.34
#